data_AF-A0A6J4P350-F1
#
_entry.id   AF-A0A6J4P350-F1
#
_cell.length_a   1.000
_cell.length_b   1.000
_cell.length_c   1.000
_cell.angle_alpha   90.00
_cell.angle_beta   90.00
_cell.angle_gamma   90.00
#
_symmetry.space_group_name_H-M   'P 1'
#
loop_
_entity.id
_entity.type
_entity.pdbx_description
1 polymer ?
#
loop_
_entity_poly.entity_id
_entity_poly.type
_entity_poly.pdbx_seq_one_letter_code
_entity_poly.pdbx_strand_id
1 'polypeptide(L)'
;MRRQRTLPAWLTLVGSILLLVVVFGFIFFVARGCVATQQATQVRKYVTSADSFLSDSSNAGRGELQRILANAGGNPARLDEEMLTQAANRTEQQHVQALRQEEIPPEFEDAHHYVVTALGIRSQATDKLVQAATGDESEFAGELATAIEDYRTSDSIVANYYIPAIKHSLKTAGQTSDQTYLEEPQSFMDYGALGFDTAPVSGTARSDPNALHGVRVTAVRVAGKPLNSDGNVVLAGADEPTFAVTVGNEGEVPETGVEVEVILNTRAERQSESKTIARLEPKKMTTVEVGGFIPGELDETAKVTVEAGPIEYEKRTANNTLTGGVTFGI
;
A
#
# COMPACT_ATOMS: atom_id res chain seq x y z
N MET A 1 -52.49 64.44 -12.87
CA MET A 1 -52.21 63.83 -11.55
C MET A 1 -52.29 62.31 -11.68
N ARG A 2 -51.15 61.59 -11.67
CA ARG A 2 -51.13 60.11 -11.68
C ARG A 2 -51.29 59.60 -10.25
N ARG A 3 -52.41 58.92 -9.98
CA ARG A 3 -52.70 58.24 -8.71
C ARG A 3 -51.73 57.06 -8.56
N GLN A 4 -50.73 57.18 -7.69
CA GLN A 4 -49.92 56.03 -7.27
C GLN A 4 -50.81 55.10 -6.45
N ARG A 5 -51.12 53.92 -6.99
CA ARG A 5 -51.71 52.83 -6.23
C ARG A 5 -50.62 52.26 -5.33
N THR A 6 -50.70 52.52 -4.03
CA THR A 6 -49.86 51.87 -3.03
C THR A 6 -50.38 50.46 -2.79
N LEU A 7 -49.48 49.47 -2.87
CA LEU A 7 -49.81 48.08 -2.55
C LEU A 7 -50.16 47.95 -1.06
N PRO A 8 -51.04 47.03 -0.67
CA PRO A 8 -51.33 46.75 0.74
C PRO A 8 -50.05 46.34 1.49
N ALA A 9 -49.82 46.90 2.69
CA ALA A 9 -48.58 46.72 3.45
C ALA A 9 -48.23 45.25 3.75
N TRP A 10 -49.23 44.37 3.84
CA TRP A 10 -49.02 42.93 4.06
C TRP A 10 -48.49 42.21 2.82
N LEU A 11 -48.88 42.65 1.62
CA LEU A 11 -48.41 42.11 0.33
C LEU A 11 -46.95 42.49 0.07
N THR A 12 -46.54 43.71 0.45
CA THR A 12 -45.13 44.12 0.39
C THR A 12 -44.26 43.39 1.41
N LEU A 13 -44.80 43.05 2.58
CA LEU A 13 -44.07 42.33 3.63
C LEU A 13 -43.84 40.86 3.26
N VAL A 14 -44.87 40.18 2.74
CA VAL A 14 -44.73 38.80 2.23
C VAL A 14 -43.79 38.74 1.02
N GLY A 15 -43.90 39.70 0.10
CA GLY A 15 -42.99 39.81 -1.05
C GLY A 15 -41.52 40.00 -0.63
N SER A 16 -41.25 40.86 0.35
CA SER A 16 -39.90 41.06 0.88
C SER A 16 -39.34 39.83 1.58
N ILE A 17 -40.15 39.08 2.34
CA ILE A 17 -39.70 37.84 3.00
C ILE A 17 -39.35 36.78 1.95
N LEU A 18 -40.19 36.59 0.93
CA LEU A 18 -39.93 35.64 -0.16
C LEU A 18 -38.66 36.01 -0.94
N LEU A 19 -38.48 37.31 -1.25
CA LEU A 19 -37.26 37.80 -1.88
C LEU A 19 -36.01 37.52 -1.01
N LEU A 20 -36.11 37.75 0.30
CA LEU A 20 -35.02 37.48 1.25
C LEU A 20 -34.63 35.99 1.24
N VAL A 21 -35.61 35.09 1.28
CA VAL A 21 -35.38 33.64 1.24
C VAL A 21 -34.72 33.22 -0.07
N VAL A 22 -35.17 33.77 -1.21
CA VAL A 22 -34.57 33.49 -2.53
C VAL A 22 -33.13 34.01 -2.60
N VAL A 23 -32.87 35.23 -2.10
CA VAL A 23 -31.52 35.81 -2.08
C VAL A 23 -30.59 35.03 -1.17
N PHE A 24 -31.01 34.68 0.05
CA PHE A 24 -30.21 33.86 0.96
C PHE A 24 -29.98 32.44 0.42
N GLY A 25 -31.01 31.84 -0.19
CA GLY A 25 -30.88 30.54 -0.85
C GLY A 25 -29.87 30.59 -2.01
N PHE A 26 -29.92 31.65 -2.83
CA PHE A 26 -28.98 31.86 -3.93
C PHE A 26 -27.55 32.10 -3.43
N ILE A 27 -27.36 32.94 -2.41
CA ILE A 27 -26.05 33.17 -1.78
C ILE A 27 -25.50 31.87 -1.20
N PHE A 28 -26.32 31.07 -0.51
CA PHE A 28 -25.90 29.79 0.06
C PHE A 28 -25.49 28.78 -1.02
N PHE A 29 -26.25 28.69 -2.11
CA PHE A 29 -25.96 27.76 -3.22
C PHE A 29 -24.71 28.19 -4.01
N VAL A 30 -24.57 29.49 -4.30
CA VAL A 30 -23.39 30.02 -5.00
C VAL A 30 -22.14 29.94 -4.12
N ALA A 31 -22.23 30.24 -2.83
CA ALA A 31 -21.10 30.11 -1.91
C ALA A 31 -20.65 28.64 -1.78
N ARG A 32 -21.59 27.69 -1.64
CA ARG A 32 -21.25 26.25 -1.66
C ARG A 32 -20.67 25.79 -2.99
N GLY A 33 -21.18 26.31 -4.11
CA GLY A 33 -20.66 26.02 -5.44
C GLY A 33 -19.22 26.51 -5.65
N CYS A 34 -18.90 27.72 -5.18
CA CYS A 34 -17.53 28.26 -5.21
C CYS A 34 -16.58 27.45 -4.33
N VAL A 35 -16.98 27.10 -3.11
CA VAL A 35 -16.14 26.33 -2.17
C VAL A 35 -15.85 24.92 -2.70
N ALA A 36 -16.87 24.22 -3.23
CA ALA A 36 -16.68 22.88 -3.81
C ALA A 36 -15.76 22.90 -5.04
N THR A 37 -15.85 23.93 -5.88
CA THR A 37 -15.00 24.07 -7.06
C THR A 37 -13.54 24.40 -6.69
N GLN A 38 -13.34 25.21 -5.64
CA GLN A 38 -12.00 25.54 -5.14
C GLN A 38 -11.32 24.33 -4.49
N GLN A 39 -12.06 23.54 -3.69
CA GLN A 39 -11.55 22.30 -3.08
C GLN A 39 -11.15 21.26 -4.13
N ALA A 40 -11.99 21.04 -5.14
CA ALA A 40 -11.67 20.13 -6.25
C ALA A 40 -10.38 20.55 -7.00
N THR A 41 -10.20 21.85 -7.20
CA THR A 41 -9.00 22.39 -7.86
C THR A 41 -7.74 22.15 -7.01
N GLN A 42 -7.82 22.34 -5.69
CA GLN A 42 -6.71 22.13 -4.78
C GLN A 42 -6.29 20.66 -4.70
N VAL A 43 -7.27 19.76 -4.58
CA VAL A 43 -7.02 18.30 -4.58
C VAL A 43 -6.32 17.88 -5.86
N ARG A 44 -6.84 18.29 -7.02
CA ARG A 44 -6.22 17.96 -8.31
C ARG A 44 -4.80 18.48 -8.43
N LYS A 45 -4.55 19.73 -8.02
CA LYS A 45 -3.20 20.31 -8.02
C LYS A 45 -2.25 19.48 -7.18
N TYR A 46 -2.66 19.12 -5.95
CA TYR A 46 -1.86 18.31 -5.06
C TYR A 46 -1.56 16.92 -5.64
N VAL A 47 -2.56 16.23 -6.16
CA VAL A 47 -2.40 14.88 -6.75
C VAL A 47 -1.40 14.94 -7.91
N THR A 48 -1.57 15.91 -8.80
CA THR A 48 -0.68 16.10 -9.95
C THR A 48 0.74 16.47 -9.51
N SER A 49 0.90 17.30 -8.48
CA SER A 49 2.24 17.66 -7.98
C SER A 49 2.93 16.49 -7.29
N ALA A 50 2.21 15.74 -6.45
CA ALA A 50 2.75 14.57 -5.76
C ALA A 50 3.19 13.48 -6.76
N ASP A 51 2.37 13.25 -7.79
CA ASP A 51 2.71 12.37 -8.91
C ASP A 51 3.96 12.85 -9.66
N SER A 52 4.03 14.15 -9.98
CA SER A 52 5.21 14.73 -10.64
C SER A 52 6.50 14.56 -9.85
N PHE A 53 6.47 14.69 -8.52
CA PHE A 53 7.66 14.47 -7.70
C PHE A 53 8.19 13.04 -7.80
N LEU A 54 7.29 12.05 -7.77
CA LEU A 54 7.67 10.65 -7.88
C LEU A 54 8.12 10.26 -9.28
N SER A 55 7.47 10.80 -10.31
CA SER A 55 7.85 10.61 -11.72
C SER A 55 9.22 11.23 -12.00
N ASP A 56 9.43 12.50 -11.62
CA ASP A 56 10.72 13.19 -11.76
C ASP A 56 11.83 12.46 -10.99
N SER A 57 11.53 11.94 -9.80
CA SER A 57 12.48 11.15 -9.00
C SER A 57 12.85 9.85 -9.70
N SER A 58 11.86 9.12 -10.22
CA SER A 58 12.10 7.87 -10.95
C SER A 58 12.88 8.11 -12.25
N ASN A 59 12.65 9.24 -12.94
CA ASN A 59 13.43 9.65 -14.11
C ASN A 59 14.89 9.96 -13.75
N ALA A 60 15.14 10.61 -12.62
CA ALA A 60 16.50 10.85 -12.11
C ALA A 60 17.23 9.53 -11.80
N GLY A 61 16.54 8.58 -11.14
CA GLY A 61 17.06 7.26 -10.84
C GLY A 61 17.33 6.42 -12.09
N ARG A 62 16.27 6.06 -12.84
CA ARG A 62 16.35 5.17 -14.02
C ARG A 62 17.13 5.77 -15.19
N GLY A 63 17.05 7.08 -15.40
CA GLY A 63 17.64 7.74 -16.57
C GLY A 63 19.09 8.16 -16.37
N GLU A 64 19.40 8.73 -15.21
CA GLU A 64 20.70 9.37 -14.97
C GLU A 64 21.56 8.51 -14.05
N LEU A 65 21.10 8.28 -12.82
CA LEU A 65 21.87 7.56 -11.81
C LEU A 65 22.20 6.14 -12.25
N GLN A 66 21.21 5.39 -12.74
CA GLN A 66 21.40 4.02 -13.23
C GLN A 66 22.47 3.96 -14.32
N ARG A 67 22.49 4.91 -15.25
CA ARG A 67 23.48 4.96 -16.33
C ARG A 67 24.89 5.24 -15.79
N ILE A 68 25.02 6.13 -14.81
CA ILE A 68 26.29 6.42 -14.14
C ILE A 68 26.82 5.15 -13.46
N LEU A 69 25.97 4.49 -12.67
CA LEU A 69 26.32 3.28 -11.94
C LEU A 69 26.63 2.08 -12.87
N ALA A 70 25.84 1.89 -13.93
CA ALA A 70 26.05 0.84 -14.91
C ALA A 70 27.38 1.01 -15.66
N ASN A 71 27.72 2.24 -16.05
CA ASN A 71 28.99 2.54 -16.73
C ASN A 71 30.20 2.29 -15.81
N ALA A 72 30.05 2.55 -14.51
CA ALA A 72 31.10 2.28 -13.53
C ALA A 72 31.30 0.78 -13.27
N GLY A 73 30.23 -0.02 -13.38
CA GLY A 73 30.29 -1.48 -13.21
C GLY A 73 30.81 -1.90 -11.84
N GLY A 74 30.47 -1.14 -10.79
CA GLY A 74 30.92 -1.36 -9.41
C GLY A 74 32.31 -0.82 -9.07
N ASN A 75 33.03 -0.23 -10.03
CA ASN A 75 34.36 0.33 -9.79
C ASN A 75 34.30 1.87 -9.62
N PRO A 76 34.65 2.43 -8.45
CA PRO A 76 34.52 3.87 -8.22
C PRO A 76 35.46 4.71 -9.09
N ALA A 77 36.61 4.18 -9.52
CA ALA A 77 37.54 4.90 -10.41
C ALA A 77 36.98 5.10 -11.84
N ARG A 78 35.86 4.44 -12.17
CA ARG A 78 35.14 4.60 -13.45
C ARG A 78 33.90 5.48 -13.31
N LEU A 79 33.58 5.95 -12.12
CA LEU A 79 32.47 6.87 -11.91
C LEU A 79 32.79 8.24 -12.50
N ASP A 80 31.77 8.84 -13.07
CA ASP A 80 31.75 10.28 -13.34
C ASP A 80 31.25 10.98 -12.07
N GLU A 81 32.19 11.48 -11.26
CA GLU A 81 31.92 12.11 -9.96
C GLU A 81 31.06 13.37 -10.09
N GLU A 82 31.23 14.13 -11.17
CA GLU A 82 30.45 15.33 -11.45
C GLU A 82 28.98 14.96 -11.73
N MET A 83 28.77 13.94 -12.58
CA MET A 83 27.42 13.45 -12.88
C MET A 83 26.76 12.79 -11.68
N LEU A 84 27.51 12.05 -10.84
CA LEU A 84 26.99 11.45 -9.61
C LEU A 84 26.57 12.54 -8.61
N THR A 85 27.39 13.57 -8.43
CA THR A 85 27.07 14.73 -7.59
C THR A 85 25.85 15.48 -8.14
N GLN A 86 25.72 15.61 -9.46
CA GLN A 86 24.54 16.21 -10.08
C GLN A 86 23.27 15.40 -9.79
N ALA A 87 23.36 14.06 -9.85
CA ALA A 87 22.25 13.18 -9.49
C ALA A 87 21.84 13.34 -8.02
N ALA A 88 22.81 13.39 -7.09
CA ALA A 88 22.56 13.62 -5.67
C ALA A 88 21.88 14.98 -5.41
N ASN A 89 22.38 16.05 -6.03
CA ASN A 89 21.76 17.38 -5.93
C ASN A 89 20.33 17.39 -6.46
N ARG A 90 20.04 16.65 -7.53
CA ARG A 90 18.69 16.54 -8.09
C ARG A 90 17.75 15.77 -7.15
N THR A 91 18.18 14.64 -6.58
CA THR A 91 17.36 13.89 -5.61
C THR A 91 17.08 14.71 -4.35
N GLU A 92 18.06 15.50 -3.89
CA GLU A 92 17.88 16.39 -2.75
C GLU A 92 16.91 17.53 -3.07
N GLN A 93 17.04 18.15 -4.25
CA GLN A 93 16.12 19.19 -4.69
C GLN A 93 14.67 18.68 -4.73
N GLN A 94 14.44 17.44 -5.19
CA GLN A 94 13.12 16.81 -5.23
C GLN A 94 12.56 16.60 -3.82
N HIS A 95 13.38 16.12 -2.88
CA HIS A 95 12.98 15.96 -1.49
C HIS A 95 12.61 17.31 -0.83
N VAL A 96 13.44 18.34 -1.04
CA VAL A 96 13.19 19.69 -0.53
C VAL A 96 11.94 20.33 -1.15
N GLN A 97 11.69 20.10 -2.44
CA GLN A 97 10.47 20.57 -3.09
C GLN A 97 9.22 19.92 -2.47
N ALA A 98 9.26 18.60 -2.22
CA ALA A 98 8.17 17.91 -1.54
C ALA A 98 7.95 18.48 -0.13
N LEU A 99 9.01 18.69 0.67
CA LEU A 99 8.93 19.29 2.00
C LEU A 99 8.31 20.71 2.02
N ARG A 100 8.52 21.48 0.95
CA ARG A 100 8.05 22.87 0.84
C ARG A 100 6.67 22.98 0.20
N GLN A 101 5.95 21.88 0.01
CA GLN A 101 4.60 21.92 -0.54
C GLN A 101 3.64 22.60 0.46
N GLU A 102 3.26 23.85 0.20
CA GLU A 102 2.44 24.66 1.13
C GLU A 102 0.92 24.36 1.05
N GLU A 103 0.43 23.82 -0.07
CA GLU A 103 -1.00 23.58 -0.33
C GLU A 103 -1.39 22.10 -0.22
N ILE A 104 -1.09 21.43 0.90
CA ILE A 104 -1.50 20.05 1.14
C ILE A 104 -2.94 20.06 1.72
N PRO A 105 -3.94 19.47 1.04
CA PRO A 105 -5.26 19.34 1.64
C PRO A 105 -5.18 18.41 2.88
N PRO A 106 -5.93 18.69 3.97
CA PRO A 106 -5.82 17.94 5.22
C PRO A 106 -6.00 16.43 5.07
N GLU A 107 -6.87 16.00 4.16
CA GLU A 107 -7.13 14.59 3.90
C GLU A 107 -5.92 13.84 3.30
N PHE A 108 -4.91 14.56 2.82
CA PHE A 108 -3.75 14.05 2.11
C PHE A 108 -2.44 14.17 2.91
N GLU A 109 -2.47 14.65 4.16
CA GLU A 109 -1.26 14.80 4.99
C GLU A 109 -0.51 13.47 5.16
N ASP A 110 -1.22 12.38 5.45
CA ASP A 110 -0.62 11.04 5.59
C ASP A 110 0.02 10.57 4.29
N ALA A 111 -0.69 10.73 3.16
CA ALA A 111 -0.16 10.39 1.84
C ALA A 111 1.09 11.21 1.53
N HIS A 112 1.08 12.52 1.85
CA HIS A 112 2.22 13.40 1.63
C HIS A 112 3.44 13.00 2.45
N HIS A 113 3.24 12.58 3.71
CA HIS A 113 4.31 12.10 4.58
C HIS A 113 5.07 10.93 3.94
N TYR A 114 4.36 9.98 3.32
CA TYR A 114 5.00 8.85 2.62
C TYR A 114 5.82 9.29 1.40
N VAL A 115 5.35 10.27 0.61
CA VAL A 115 6.12 10.83 -0.52
C VAL A 115 7.42 11.46 -0.03
N VAL A 116 7.32 12.33 0.99
CA VAL A 116 8.48 13.00 1.59
C VAL A 116 9.48 11.97 2.13
N THR A 117 9.00 10.94 2.82
CA THR A 117 9.84 9.86 3.36
C THR A 117 10.56 9.10 2.25
N ALA A 118 9.84 8.68 1.20
CA ALA A 118 10.42 7.94 0.08
C ALA A 118 11.50 8.76 -0.65
N LEU A 119 11.24 10.04 -0.93
CA LEU A 119 12.21 10.93 -1.56
C LEU A 119 13.42 11.22 -0.66
N GLY A 120 13.21 11.34 0.66
CA GLY A 120 14.28 11.55 1.62
C GLY A 120 15.25 10.37 1.67
N ILE A 121 14.74 9.14 1.66
CA ILE A 121 15.56 7.92 1.59
C ILE A 121 16.38 7.92 0.29
N ARG A 122 15.78 8.23 -0.86
CA ARG A 122 16.48 8.31 -2.14
C ARG A 122 17.57 9.38 -2.13
N SER A 123 17.30 10.56 -1.58
CA SER A 123 18.29 11.63 -1.45
C SER A 123 19.47 11.17 -0.59
N GLN A 124 19.20 10.66 0.61
CA GLN A 124 20.23 10.23 1.55
C GLN A 124 21.08 9.08 1.00
N ALA A 125 20.48 8.10 0.35
CA ALA A 125 21.20 6.99 -0.29
C ALA A 125 22.13 7.50 -1.39
N THR A 126 21.67 8.45 -2.22
CA THR A 126 22.49 9.00 -3.30
C THR A 126 23.63 9.87 -2.77
N ASP A 127 23.42 10.62 -1.69
CA ASP A 127 24.48 11.38 -1.02
C ASP A 127 25.57 10.47 -0.44
N LYS A 128 25.19 9.35 0.20
CA LYS A 128 26.16 8.35 0.67
C LYS A 128 26.98 7.75 -0.47
N LEU A 129 26.38 7.52 -1.63
CA LEU A 129 27.12 7.05 -2.82
C LEU A 129 28.16 8.06 -3.29
N VAL A 130 27.85 9.37 -3.25
CA VAL A 130 28.82 10.43 -3.57
C VAL A 130 29.99 10.38 -2.59
N GLN A 131 29.71 10.26 -1.29
CA GLN A 131 30.77 10.19 -0.26
C GLN A 131 31.66 8.95 -0.47
N ALA A 132 31.04 7.79 -0.72
CA ALA A 132 31.73 6.53 -0.95
C ALA A 132 32.54 6.49 -2.25
N ALA A 133 32.16 7.30 -3.27
CA ALA A 133 32.89 7.38 -4.53
C ALA A 133 34.32 7.91 -4.36
N THR A 134 34.61 8.62 -3.27
CA THR A 134 35.95 9.10 -2.92
C THR A 134 36.79 8.08 -2.15
N GLY A 135 36.17 6.99 -1.68
CA GLY A 135 36.77 5.91 -0.93
C GLY A 135 37.38 4.81 -1.80
N ASP A 136 37.67 3.65 -1.19
CA ASP A 136 38.18 2.49 -1.93
C ASP A 136 37.07 1.65 -2.58
N GLU A 137 37.45 0.74 -3.49
CA GLU A 137 36.50 -0.09 -4.25
C GLU A 137 35.63 -0.99 -3.36
N SER A 138 36.15 -1.43 -2.20
CA SER A 138 35.39 -2.28 -1.28
C SER A 138 34.35 -1.49 -0.49
N GLU A 139 34.70 -0.27 -0.08
CA GLU A 139 33.80 0.68 0.57
C GLU A 139 32.67 1.09 -0.39
N PHE A 140 33.02 1.46 -1.62
CA PHE A 140 32.03 1.82 -2.64
C PHE A 140 31.06 0.68 -2.96
N ALA A 141 31.56 -0.56 -3.10
CA ALA A 141 30.71 -1.71 -3.37
C ALA A 141 29.72 -2.00 -2.22
N GLY A 142 30.15 -1.83 -0.96
CA GLY A 142 29.29 -1.97 0.21
C GLY A 142 28.22 -0.88 0.30
N GLU A 143 28.58 0.36 0.05
CA GLU A 143 27.64 1.49 0.02
C GLU A 143 26.69 1.40 -1.17
N LEU A 144 27.14 0.91 -2.33
CA LEU A 144 26.28 0.63 -3.47
C LEU A 144 25.21 -0.41 -3.13
N ALA A 145 25.58 -1.52 -2.50
CA ALA A 145 24.60 -2.51 -2.07
C ALA A 145 23.59 -1.93 -1.06
N THR A 146 24.06 -1.13 -0.11
CA THR A 146 23.21 -0.47 0.90
C THR A 146 22.24 0.52 0.26
N ALA A 147 22.73 1.36 -0.66
CA ALA A 147 21.91 2.32 -1.38
C ALA A 147 20.81 1.62 -2.21
N ILE A 148 21.12 0.48 -2.84
CA ILE A 148 20.14 -0.31 -3.58
C ILE A 148 19.01 -0.82 -2.68
N GLU A 149 19.30 -1.27 -1.46
CA GLU A 149 18.27 -1.64 -0.48
C GLU A 149 17.45 -0.44 0.01
N ASP A 150 18.09 0.72 0.21
CA ASP A 150 17.41 1.96 0.55
C ASP A 150 16.44 2.39 -0.58
N TYR A 151 16.86 2.29 -1.85
CA TYR A 151 15.99 2.59 -2.99
C TYR A 151 14.80 1.61 -3.09
N ARG A 152 15.00 0.32 -2.84
CA ARG A 152 13.93 -0.68 -2.76
C ARG A 152 12.95 -0.40 -1.62
N THR A 153 13.47 0.04 -0.48
CA THR A 153 12.65 0.43 0.67
C THR A 153 11.80 1.65 0.30
N SER A 154 12.39 2.64 -0.36
CA SER A 154 11.66 3.80 -0.89
C SER A 154 10.55 3.40 -1.87
N ASP A 155 10.84 2.52 -2.83
CA ASP A 155 9.84 2.00 -3.77
C ASP A 155 8.71 1.26 -3.04
N SER A 156 9.04 0.48 -2.02
CA SER A 156 8.07 -0.22 -1.18
C SER A 156 7.19 0.75 -0.38
N ILE A 157 7.74 1.88 0.08
CA ILE A 157 6.96 2.93 0.75
C ILE A 157 5.94 3.54 -0.23
N VAL A 158 6.38 3.85 -1.45
CA VAL A 158 5.50 4.40 -2.48
C VAL A 158 4.37 3.42 -2.80
N ALA A 159 4.72 2.16 -3.10
CA ALA A 159 3.76 1.17 -3.54
C ALA A 159 2.79 0.73 -2.43
N ASN A 160 3.29 0.49 -1.21
CA ASN A 160 2.50 -0.11 -0.13
C ASN A 160 1.82 0.90 0.80
N TYR A 161 2.29 2.15 0.85
CA TYR A 161 1.75 3.14 1.79
C TYR A 161 1.22 4.40 1.10
N TYR A 162 1.99 5.02 0.21
CA TYR A 162 1.54 6.23 -0.49
C TYR A 162 0.33 5.95 -1.41
N ILE A 163 0.41 4.95 -2.29
CA ILE A 163 -0.69 4.68 -3.24
C ILE A 163 -2.00 4.33 -2.52
N PRO A 164 -2.03 3.46 -1.49
CA PRO A 164 -3.25 3.24 -0.72
C PRO A 164 -3.74 4.49 0.00
N ALA A 165 -2.84 5.25 0.63
CA ALA A 165 -3.20 6.48 1.34
C ALA A 165 -3.84 7.51 0.40
N ILE A 166 -3.24 7.79 -0.77
CA ILE A 166 -3.78 8.79 -1.69
C ILE A 166 -5.13 8.36 -2.31
N LYS A 167 -5.31 7.06 -2.58
CA LYS A 167 -6.62 6.51 -3.01
C LYS A 167 -7.67 6.68 -1.92
N HIS A 168 -7.32 6.44 -0.66
CA HIS A 168 -8.19 6.66 0.49
C HIS A 168 -8.56 8.14 0.63
N SER A 169 -7.59 9.05 0.58
CA SER A 169 -7.78 10.50 0.63
C SER A 169 -8.71 10.99 -0.49
N LEU A 170 -8.53 10.50 -1.72
CA LEU A 170 -9.40 10.82 -2.85
C LEU A 170 -10.84 10.36 -2.66
N LYS A 171 -11.03 9.19 -2.03
CA LYS A 171 -12.37 8.69 -1.67
C LYS A 171 -13.00 9.56 -0.59
N THR A 172 -12.26 9.91 0.45
CA THR A 172 -12.72 10.77 1.56
C THR A 172 -13.09 12.18 1.09
N ALA A 173 -12.31 12.73 0.15
CA ALA A 173 -12.58 14.04 -0.47
C ALA A 173 -13.72 14.00 -1.52
N GLY A 174 -14.27 12.83 -1.84
CA GLY A 174 -15.28 12.66 -2.90
C GLY A 174 -14.75 12.91 -4.32
N GLN A 175 -13.44 12.83 -4.53
CA GLN A 175 -12.72 13.12 -5.78
C GLN A 175 -12.15 11.84 -6.44
N THR A 176 -12.89 10.73 -6.38
CA THR A 176 -12.40 9.43 -6.91
C THR A 176 -12.02 9.49 -8.40
N SER A 177 -12.63 10.39 -9.18
CA SER A 177 -12.26 10.61 -10.60
C SER A 177 -10.84 11.14 -10.80
N ASP A 178 -10.27 11.85 -9.83
CA ASP A 178 -8.92 12.38 -9.92
C ASP A 178 -7.85 11.28 -9.71
N GLN A 179 -8.25 10.04 -9.41
CA GLN A 179 -7.34 8.89 -9.45
C GLN A 179 -6.73 8.66 -10.84
N THR A 180 -7.37 9.15 -11.91
CA THR A 180 -6.84 9.03 -13.28
C THR A 180 -5.54 9.80 -13.49
N TYR A 181 -5.20 10.73 -12.58
CA TYR A 181 -3.96 11.51 -12.60
C TYR A 181 -2.83 10.84 -11.82
N LEU A 182 -3.09 9.70 -11.17
CA LEU A 182 -2.05 8.90 -10.53
C LEU A 182 -1.43 7.99 -11.58
N GLU A 183 -0.19 8.24 -11.94
CA GLU A 183 0.59 7.30 -12.73
C GLU A 183 0.89 6.04 -11.90
N GLU A 184 1.15 4.93 -12.59
CA GLU A 184 1.62 3.74 -11.89
C GLU A 184 3.04 3.99 -11.39
N PRO A 185 3.30 3.82 -10.08
CA PRO A 185 4.61 4.11 -9.54
C PRO A 185 5.65 3.19 -10.17
N GLN A 186 6.58 3.80 -10.90
CA GLN A 186 7.75 3.09 -11.40
C GLN A 186 8.76 2.93 -10.28
N SER A 187 9.51 1.82 -10.30
CA SER A 187 10.68 1.66 -9.44
C SER A 187 11.70 2.75 -9.72
N PHE A 188 12.38 3.22 -8.66
CA PHE A 188 13.38 4.27 -8.77
C PHE A 188 14.50 3.93 -9.75
N MET A 189 14.89 2.66 -9.85
CA MET A 189 15.86 2.14 -10.81
C MET A 189 15.49 0.75 -11.32
N ASP A 190 16.10 0.33 -12.42
CA ASP A 190 16.17 -1.08 -12.81
C ASP A 190 17.33 -1.76 -12.08
N TYR A 191 17.04 -2.33 -10.92
CA TYR A 191 18.05 -2.97 -10.08
C TYR A 191 18.68 -4.19 -10.74
N GLY A 192 17.93 -4.92 -11.57
CA GLY A 192 18.42 -6.09 -12.28
C GLY A 192 19.43 -5.72 -13.36
N ALA A 193 19.20 -4.61 -14.07
CA ALA A 193 20.18 -4.07 -15.02
C ALA A 193 21.53 -3.71 -14.38
N LEU A 194 21.57 -3.46 -13.07
CA LEU A 194 22.78 -3.20 -12.30
C LEU A 194 23.42 -4.47 -11.70
N GLY A 195 22.89 -5.66 -11.99
CA GLY A 195 23.38 -6.92 -11.46
C GLY A 195 22.96 -7.19 -10.02
N PHE A 196 22.06 -6.38 -9.45
CA PHE A 196 21.44 -6.63 -8.15
C PHE A 196 20.18 -7.49 -8.30
N ASP A 197 20.23 -8.54 -9.12
CA ASP A 197 19.19 -9.57 -9.23
C ASP A 197 19.20 -10.46 -7.98
N THR A 198 18.92 -9.87 -6.83
CA THR A 198 18.32 -10.57 -5.70
C THR A 198 16.80 -10.47 -5.90
N ALA A 199 16.09 -11.56 -5.58
CA ALA A 199 14.62 -11.59 -5.66
C ALA A 199 14.09 -10.27 -5.09
N PRO A 200 13.20 -9.56 -5.81
CA PRO A 200 12.73 -8.26 -5.37
C PRO A 200 12.34 -8.41 -3.90
N VAL A 201 12.90 -7.57 -3.02
CA VAL A 201 12.20 -7.23 -1.78
C VAL A 201 10.91 -6.61 -2.30
N SER A 202 9.92 -7.48 -2.44
CA SER A 202 8.77 -7.26 -3.27
C SER A 202 7.80 -6.39 -2.51
N GLY A 203 8.06 -5.09 -2.50
CA GLY A 203 7.01 -4.11 -2.37
C GLY A 203 6.21 -4.12 -3.67
N THR A 204 5.17 -4.95 -3.69
CA THR A 204 4.07 -4.97 -4.66
C THR A 204 4.43 -4.53 -6.09
N ALA A 205 4.71 -5.51 -6.96
CA ALA A 205 4.27 -5.34 -8.34
C ALA A 205 2.79 -4.94 -8.24
N ARG A 206 2.45 -3.77 -8.77
CA ARG A 206 1.08 -3.27 -8.76
C ARG A 206 0.17 -4.41 -9.24
N SER A 207 -0.71 -4.90 -8.36
CA SER A 207 -1.67 -5.94 -8.71
C SER A 207 -2.53 -5.41 -9.84
N ASP A 208 -2.34 -5.94 -11.04
CA ASP A 208 -3.15 -5.59 -12.21
C ASP A 208 -4.60 -6.02 -11.94
N PRO A 209 -5.54 -5.07 -11.76
CA PRO A 209 -6.93 -5.41 -11.43
C PRO A 209 -7.64 -6.24 -12.51
N ASN A 210 -7.06 -6.33 -13.72
CA ASN A 210 -7.57 -7.15 -14.81
C ASN A 210 -6.96 -8.56 -14.84
N ALA A 211 -5.83 -8.78 -14.16
CA ALA A 211 -5.25 -10.10 -14.02
C ALA A 211 -6.10 -10.97 -13.10
N LEU A 212 -6.03 -12.29 -13.29
CA LEU A 212 -6.71 -13.21 -12.39
C LEU A 212 -5.99 -13.22 -11.03
N HIS A 213 -6.66 -12.74 -9.99
CA HIS A 213 -6.23 -12.85 -8.59
C HIS A 213 -6.93 -14.01 -7.90
N GLY A 214 -6.22 -14.69 -7.01
CA GLY A 214 -6.86 -15.68 -6.15
C GLY A 214 -5.89 -16.43 -5.25
N VAL A 215 -6.27 -16.63 -4.00
CA VAL A 215 -5.63 -17.57 -3.07
C VAL A 215 -6.58 -18.71 -2.77
N ARG A 216 -6.05 -19.79 -2.18
CA ARG A 216 -6.86 -20.91 -1.71
C ARG A 216 -6.15 -21.64 -0.60
N VAL A 217 -6.87 -21.96 0.47
CA VAL A 217 -6.45 -22.99 1.43
C VAL A 217 -6.56 -24.35 0.75
N THR A 218 -5.41 -24.95 0.44
CA THR A 218 -5.31 -26.19 -0.34
C THR A 218 -5.23 -27.42 0.57
N ALA A 219 -4.57 -27.30 1.72
CA ALA A 219 -4.51 -28.37 2.71
C ALA A 219 -4.28 -27.79 4.12
N VAL A 220 -4.86 -28.43 5.13
CA VAL A 220 -4.59 -28.16 6.54
C VAL A 220 -4.17 -29.47 7.19
N ARG A 221 -3.10 -29.43 7.99
CA ARG A 221 -2.71 -30.55 8.86
C ARG A 221 -2.63 -30.07 10.29
N VAL A 222 -3.11 -30.89 11.22
CA VAL A 222 -3.05 -30.64 12.67
C VAL A 222 -2.19 -31.73 13.27
N ALA A 223 -1.09 -31.35 13.94
CA ALA A 223 -0.11 -32.31 14.49
C ALA A 223 0.30 -33.40 13.47
N GLY A 224 0.52 -32.99 12.22
CA GLY A 224 0.88 -33.89 11.13
C GLY A 224 -0.25 -34.74 10.54
N LYS A 225 -1.48 -34.70 11.05
CA LYS A 225 -2.65 -35.42 10.48
C LYS A 225 -3.49 -34.48 9.59
N PRO A 226 -4.00 -34.92 8.43
CA PRO A 226 -4.80 -34.06 7.55
C PRO A 226 -6.16 -33.71 8.17
N LEU A 227 -6.52 -32.43 8.15
CA LEU A 227 -7.84 -31.93 8.48
C LEU A 227 -8.57 -31.61 7.17
N ASN A 228 -9.55 -32.44 6.82
CA ASN A 228 -10.41 -32.20 5.66
C ASN A 228 -11.56 -31.26 6.04
N SER A 229 -12.17 -30.61 5.05
CA SER A 229 -13.38 -29.80 5.26
C SER A 229 -14.45 -30.61 5.96
N ASP A 230 -15.00 -30.05 7.04
CA ASP A 230 -15.99 -30.64 7.95
C ASP A 230 -15.56 -31.98 8.58
N GLY A 231 -14.28 -32.32 8.43
CA GLY A 231 -13.65 -33.48 9.05
C GLY A 231 -13.25 -33.21 10.49
N ASN A 232 -12.72 -34.24 11.14
CA ASN A 232 -12.28 -34.17 12.53
C ASN A 232 -10.91 -34.86 12.71
N VAL A 233 -10.04 -34.27 13.51
CA VAL A 233 -8.73 -34.85 13.87
C VAL A 233 -8.68 -35.08 15.38
N VAL A 234 -8.27 -36.28 15.80
CA VAL A 234 -8.08 -36.59 17.23
C VAL A 234 -6.60 -36.41 17.61
N LEU A 235 -6.36 -35.57 18.62
CA LEU A 235 -5.06 -35.34 19.26
C LEU A 235 -4.99 -36.07 20.60
N ALA A 236 -3.78 -36.35 21.10
CA ALA A 236 -3.62 -36.77 22.48
C ALA A 236 -3.82 -35.56 23.40
N GLY A 237 -4.44 -35.75 24.56
CA GLY A 237 -5.15 -34.69 25.28
C GLY A 237 -4.31 -33.54 25.83
N ALA A 238 -2.98 -33.66 25.81
CA ALA A 238 -2.05 -32.61 26.22
C ALA A 238 -1.22 -32.02 25.06
N ASP A 239 -1.45 -32.45 23.82
CA ASP A 239 -0.70 -31.96 22.67
C ASP A 239 -1.14 -30.53 22.31
N GLU A 240 -0.19 -29.58 22.30
CA GLU A 240 -0.40 -28.25 21.75
C GLU A 240 -0.73 -28.35 20.25
N PRO A 241 -1.93 -27.91 19.82
CA PRO A 241 -2.30 -28.04 18.42
C PRO A 241 -1.48 -27.07 17.57
N THR A 242 -0.70 -27.62 16.65
CA THR A 242 0.00 -26.85 15.61
C THR A 242 -0.62 -27.16 14.24
N PHE A 243 -0.92 -26.10 13.49
CA PHE A 243 -1.57 -26.16 12.19
C PHE A 243 -0.58 -25.84 11.08
N ALA A 244 -0.30 -26.82 10.22
CA ALA A 244 0.41 -26.60 8.97
C ALA A 244 -0.62 -26.33 7.87
N VAL A 245 -0.72 -25.06 7.47
CA VAL A 245 -1.67 -24.59 6.46
C VAL A 245 -0.94 -24.37 5.14
N THR A 246 -1.40 -25.04 4.09
CA THR A 246 -0.87 -24.90 2.73
C THR A 246 -1.80 -24.03 1.90
N VAL A 247 -1.29 -22.88 1.50
CA VAL A 247 -2.00 -21.90 0.68
C VAL A 247 -1.43 -21.89 -0.72
N GLY A 248 -2.29 -21.91 -1.74
CA GLY A 248 -1.92 -21.83 -3.14
C GLY A 248 -2.37 -20.53 -3.79
N ASN A 249 -1.58 -20.00 -4.71
CA ASN A 249 -1.97 -18.87 -5.56
C ASN A 249 -2.64 -19.39 -6.85
N GLU A 250 -3.94 -19.17 -6.89
CA GLU A 250 -4.89 -19.27 -8.00
C GLU A 250 -4.57 -18.49 -9.25
N GLY A 251 -3.98 -17.33 -9.02
CA GLY A 251 -3.89 -16.24 -9.96
C GLY A 251 -2.79 -16.36 -10.99
N GLU A 252 -2.67 -15.29 -11.75
CA GLU A 252 -1.66 -15.07 -12.78
C GLU A 252 -0.56 -14.12 -12.29
N VAL A 253 -0.77 -13.46 -11.15
CA VAL A 253 0.14 -12.49 -10.55
C VAL A 253 0.57 -12.92 -9.14
N PRO A 254 1.78 -12.54 -8.71
CA PRO A 254 2.25 -12.83 -7.37
C PRO A 254 1.42 -12.08 -6.33
N GLU A 255 1.06 -12.75 -5.24
CA GLU A 255 0.33 -12.17 -4.12
C GLU A 255 1.28 -11.93 -2.95
N THR A 256 1.15 -10.80 -2.26
CA THR A 256 2.03 -10.41 -1.14
C THR A 256 1.24 -10.14 0.11
N GLY A 257 1.83 -10.40 1.28
CA GLY A 257 1.20 -10.13 2.57
C GLY A 257 -0.06 -10.97 2.83
N VAL A 258 -0.09 -12.21 2.34
CA VAL A 258 -1.25 -13.10 2.51
C VAL A 258 -1.28 -13.57 3.97
N GLU A 259 -2.19 -13.02 4.75
CA GLU A 259 -2.42 -13.45 6.13
C GLU A 259 -3.12 -14.81 6.16
N VAL A 260 -2.61 -15.72 6.98
CA VAL A 260 -3.23 -17.02 7.25
C VAL A 260 -3.65 -17.04 8.70
N GLU A 261 -4.95 -17.01 8.94
CA GLU A 261 -5.54 -17.02 10.28
C GLU A 261 -6.09 -18.41 10.60
N VAL A 262 -5.82 -18.88 11.82
CA VAL A 262 -6.42 -20.10 12.37
C VAL A 262 -7.17 -19.73 13.64
N ILE A 263 -8.47 -20.00 13.64
CA ILE A 263 -9.36 -19.79 14.76
C ILE A 263 -9.71 -21.14 15.37
N LEU A 264 -9.36 -21.33 16.64
CA LEU A 264 -9.71 -22.49 17.45
C LEU A 264 -10.74 -22.07 18.50
N ASN A 265 -11.94 -22.65 18.44
CA ASN A 265 -12.99 -22.40 19.42
C ASN A 265 -13.07 -23.58 20.38
N THR A 266 -12.42 -23.44 21.53
CA THR A 266 -12.58 -24.39 22.64
C THR A 266 -13.75 -23.96 23.54
N ARG A 267 -14.11 -24.78 24.53
CA ARG A 267 -15.09 -24.44 25.57
C ARG A 267 -14.61 -23.30 26.46
N ALA A 268 -13.30 -23.23 26.70
CA ALA A 268 -12.70 -22.21 27.55
C ALA A 268 -12.71 -20.86 26.85
N GLU A 269 -12.23 -20.79 25.61
CA GLU A 269 -12.16 -19.54 24.86
C GLU A 269 -12.03 -19.73 23.34
N ARG A 270 -12.28 -18.63 22.62
CA ARG A 270 -11.96 -18.51 21.20
C ARG A 270 -10.55 -17.95 21.06
N GLN A 271 -9.69 -18.70 20.40
CA GLN A 271 -8.29 -18.36 20.15
C GLN A 271 -8.11 -18.07 18.67
N SER A 272 -7.38 -17.00 18.33
CA SER A 272 -7.05 -16.65 16.95
C SER A 272 -5.56 -16.37 16.85
N GLU A 273 -4.87 -17.18 16.04
CA GLU A 273 -3.45 -17.00 15.75
C GLU A 273 -3.28 -16.86 14.24
N SER A 274 -2.38 -15.98 13.82
CA SER A 274 -2.14 -15.75 12.39
C SER A 274 -0.67 -15.75 12.03
N LYS A 275 -0.39 -16.02 10.76
CA LYS A 275 0.94 -15.95 10.18
C LYS A 275 0.86 -15.44 8.76
N THR A 276 1.77 -14.52 8.42
CA THR A 276 1.78 -13.90 7.10
C THR A 276 2.73 -14.63 6.16
N ILE A 277 2.23 -14.99 4.98
CA ILE A 277 3.06 -15.38 3.84
C ILE A 277 3.50 -14.07 3.16
N ALA A 278 4.79 -13.76 3.26
CA ALA A 278 5.33 -12.52 2.69
C ALA A 278 5.05 -12.41 1.18
N ARG A 279 5.19 -13.53 0.46
CA ARG A 279 4.98 -13.60 -0.99
C ARG A 279 4.58 -15.00 -1.44
N LEU A 280 3.65 -15.08 -2.37
CA LEU A 280 3.14 -16.31 -2.96
C LEU A 280 3.12 -16.17 -4.49
N GLU A 281 4.06 -16.85 -5.15
CA GLU A 281 4.22 -16.81 -6.61
C GLU A 281 3.01 -17.45 -7.35
N PRO A 282 2.70 -17.01 -8.58
CA PRO A 282 1.60 -17.56 -9.37
C PRO A 282 1.70 -19.08 -9.51
N LYS A 283 0.58 -19.78 -9.32
CA LYS A 283 0.49 -21.24 -9.42
C LYS A 283 1.42 -22.02 -8.48
N LYS A 284 1.98 -21.37 -7.45
CA LYS A 284 2.78 -22.00 -6.40
C LYS A 284 1.97 -22.15 -5.12
N MET A 285 2.48 -23.01 -4.24
CA MET A 285 1.94 -23.26 -2.92
C MET A 285 3.02 -23.05 -1.88
N THR A 286 2.62 -22.49 -0.73
CA THR A 286 3.48 -22.28 0.43
C THR A 286 2.77 -22.84 1.66
N THR A 287 3.53 -23.51 2.52
CA THR A 287 3.03 -24.00 3.81
C THR A 287 3.54 -23.10 4.92
N VAL A 288 2.63 -22.71 5.82
CA VAL A 288 2.97 -21.99 7.06
C VAL A 288 2.51 -22.78 8.27
N GLU A 289 3.32 -22.74 9.32
CA GLU A 289 2.97 -23.33 10.61
C GLU A 289 2.47 -22.24 11.56
N VAL A 290 1.23 -22.42 12.02
CA VAL A 290 0.55 -21.58 13.00
C VAL A 290 0.39 -22.40 14.28
N GLY A 291 0.95 -21.90 15.38
CA GLY A 291 0.94 -22.55 16.70
C GLY A 291 0.67 -21.51 17.79
N GLY A 292 0.86 -21.89 19.06
CA GLY A 292 0.58 -21.02 20.21
C GLY A 292 -0.81 -21.21 20.82
N PHE A 293 -1.57 -22.19 20.34
CA PHE A 293 -2.89 -22.51 20.85
C PHE A 293 -2.83 -23.27 22.17
N ILE A 294 -3.70 -22.88 23.09
CA ILE A 294 -4.02 -23.59 24.32
C ILE A 294 -4.92 -24.79 23.99
N PRO A 295 -4.55 -26.02 24.37
CA PRO A 295 -5.38 -27.21 24.16
C PRO A 295 -6.76 -27.09 24.82
N GLY A 296 -7.76 -27.77 24.23
CA GLY A 296 -9.08 -27.92 24.82
C GLY A 296 -9.11 -28.92 25.98
N GLU A 297 -10.27 -29.05 26.62
CA GLU A 297 -10.48 -30.06 27.67
C GLU A 297 -10.46 -31.48 27.08
N LEU A 298 -10.17 -32.48 27.91
CA LEU A 298 -10.27 -33.88 27.52
C LEU A 298 -11.70 -34.22 27.06
N ASP A 299 -11.80 -34.99 25.98
CA ASP A 299 -13.03 -35.36 25.25
C ASP A 299 -13.79 -34.16 24.64
N GLU A 300 -13.14 -33.01 24.54
CA GLU A 300 -13.69 -31.84 23.85
C GLU A 300 -13.43 -31.93 22.34
N THR A 301 -14.43 -31.60 21.53
CA THR A 301 -14.26 -31.33 20.09
C THR A 301 -14.39 -29.84 19.83
N ALA A 302 -13.25 -29.20 19.60
CA ALA A 302 -13.16 -27.77 19.29
C ALA A 302 -13.38 -27.53 17.78
N LYS A 303 -14.07 -26.44 17.45
CA LYS A 303 -14.29 -26.05 16.04
C LYS A 303 -13.09 -25.24 15.55
N VAL A 304 -12.52 -25.66 14.43
CA VAL A 304 -11.43 -24.99 13.73
C VAL A 304 -11.95 -24.27 12.50
N THR A 305 -11.51 -23.03 12.29
CA THR A 305 -11.67 -22.30 11.03
C THR A 305 -10.29 -21.82 10.59
N VAL A 306 -9.91 -22.11 9.36
CA VAL A 306 -8.67 -21.66 8.74
C VAL A 306 -9.03 -20.75 7.58
N GLU A 307 -8.43 -19.58 7.49
CA GLU A 307 -8.66 -18.59 6.44
C GLU A 307 -7.33 -18.07 5.87
N ALA A 308 -7.30 -17.78 4.57
CA ALA A 308 -6.16 -17.14 3.90
C ALA A 308 -6.60 -15.91 3.09
N GLY A 309 -5.97 -14.75 3.31
CA GLY A 309 -6.40 -13.49 2.72
C GLY A 309 -7.43 -12.75 3.60
N PRO A 310 -8.28 -11.87 3.03
CA PRO A 310 -8.49 -11.59 1.60
C PRO A 310 -7.33 -10.85 0.93
N ILE A 311 -7.22 -10.98 -0.39
CA ILE A 311 -6.26 -10.26 -1.23
C ILE A 311 -6.97 -9.27 -2.16
N GLU A 312 -6.28 -8.21 -2.58
CA GLU A 312 -6.83 -7.18 -3.45
C GLU A 312 -7.27 -7.78 -4.81
N TYR A 313 -8.42 -7.34 -5.33
CA TYR A 313 -9.01 -7.77 -6.62
C TYR A 313 -9.41 -9.25 -6.76
N GLU A 314 -9.28 -10.08 -5.71
CA GLU A 314 -9.80 -11.43 -5.74
C GLU A 314 -11.34 -11.45 -5.79
N LYS A 315 -11.86 -12.14 -6.81
CA LYS A 315 -13.31 -12.26 -7.03
C LYS A 315 -13.92 -13.47 -6.34
N ARG A 316 -13.11 -14.48 -6.03
CA ARG A 316 -13.57 -15.76 -5.47
C ARG A 316 -12.88 -15.98 -4.14
N THR A 317 -13.60 -15.73 -3.05
CA THR A 317 -13.08 -15.86 -1.68
C THR A 317 -13.59 -17.11 -0.94
N ALA A 318 -14.59 -17.81 -1.49
CA ALA A 318 -15.19 -18.97 -0.82
C ALA A 318 -14.24 -20.17 -0.65
N ASN A 319 -13.17 -20.22 -1.45
CA ASN A 319 -12.09 -21.21 -1.41
C ASN A 319 -10.96 -20.80 -0.45
N ASN A 320 -11.08 -19.65 0.22
CA ASN A 320 -10.07 -19.17 1.15
C ASN A 320 -10.26 -19.75 2.55
N THR A 321 -11.38 -20.42 2.80
CA THR A 321 -11.74 -20.91 4.11
C THR A 321 -11.83 -22.43 4.13
N LEU A 322 -11.33 -23.04 5.21
CA LEU A 322 -11.56 -24.44 5.56
C LEU A 322 -12.07 -24.53 7.00
N THR A 323 -13.17 -25.22 7.22
CA THR A 323 -13.71 -25.50 8.55
C THR A 323 -13.56 -26.97 8.91
N GLY A 324 -13.36 -27.28 10.18
CA GLY A 324 -13.27 -28.66 10.68
C GLY A 324 -13.33 -28.74 12.19
N GLY A 325 -13.05 -29.92 12.74
CA GLY A 325 -13.00 -30.20 14.17
C GLY A 325 -11.64 -30.75 14.61
N VAL A 326 -11.29 -30.48 15.87
CA VAL A 326 -10.18 -31.13 16.56
C VAL A 326 -10.71 -31.68 17.88
N THR A 327 -10.58 -32.98 18.10
CA THR A 327 -10.93 -33.64 19.36
C THR A 327 -9.68 -33.85 20.21
N PHE A 328 -9.71 -33.41 21.46
CA PHE A 328 -8.65 -33.63 22.44
C PHE A 328 -8.95 -34.93 23.22
N GLY A 329 -8.44 -36.07 22.72
CA GLY A 329 -8.71 -37.40 23.26
C GLY A 329 -7.64 -37.91 24.24
N ILE A 330 -7.79 -39.14 24.74
CA ILE A 330 -6.77 -39.84 25.56
C ILE A 330 -5.62 -40.36 24.69
#